data_AF-A0A7S4W2Y2-F1
#
_entry.id   AF-A0A7S4W2Y2-F1
#
_cell.length_a   1.000
_cell.length_b   1.000
_cell.length_c   1.000
_cell.angle_alpha   90.00
_cell.angle_beta   90.00
_cell.angle_gamma   90.00
#
_symmetry.space_group_name_H-M   'P 1'
#
loop_
_entity.id
_entity.type
_entity.pdbx_description
1 polymer ?
#
loop_
_entity_poly.entity_id
_entity_poly.type
_entity_poly.pdbx_seq_one_letter_code
_entity_poly.pdbx_strand_id
1 'polypeptide(L)'
;MFFFGCVEAYIYGDYELAVNFAQKRHETGFDVPFYGMTDFFDCLSFLAMAHQSGDQKWILSAKKSISNIDYFAKICPSNCEHKLLLLQAEMKSIMGEVEEASSKYELAISAAERNEFIHEQAIANERAAEFSLRNGDSSRAAHHYGEAQSLFLRWGAQRKVDDLLMSIALKWGAQRKVDDLLMSIAL
;
A
#
# COMPACT_ATOMS: atom_id res chain seq x y z
N MET A 1 -8.31 -21.85 7.35
CA MET A 1 -7.71 -21.16 6.19
C MET A 1 -8.04 -19.66 6.21
N PHE A 2 -7.93 -18.99 7.36
CA PHE A 2 -8.27 -17.56 7.53
C PHE A 2 -7.02 -16.65 7.62
N PHE A 3 -5.85 -17.25 7.80
CA PHE A 3 -4.62 -16.54 8.16
C PHE A 3 -4.05 -15.73 6.98
N PHE A 4 -3.98 -16.36 5.81
CA PHE A 4 -3.47 -15.72 4.58
C PHE A 4 -4.55 -15.00 3.75
N GLY A 5 -5.83 -15.14 4.10
CA GLY A 5 -6.94 -14.57 3.33
C GLY A 5 -6.90 -13.05 3.21
N CYS A 6 -6.49 -12.34 4.27
CA CYS A 6 -6.29 -10.89 4.21
C CYS A 6 -5.14 -10.50 3.27
N VAL A 7 -4.01 -11.21 3.36
CA VAL A 7 -2.82 -10.95 2.54
C VAL A 7 -3.15 -11.15 1.06
N GLU A 8 -3.81 -12.26 0.74
CA GLU A 8 -4.23 -12.59 -0.61
C GLU A 8 -5.22 -11.56 -1.17
N ALA A 9 -6.28 -11.26 -0.42
CA ALA A 9 -7.28 -10.28 -0.81
C ALA A 9 -6.66 -8.89 -1.02
N TYR A 10 -5.75 -8.47 -0.13
CA TYR A 10 -5.04 -7.20 -0.27
C TYR A 10 -4.16 -7.16 -1.53
N ILE A 11 -3.35 -8.19 -1.77
CA ILE A 11 -2.46 -8.25 -2.94
C ILE A 11 -3.26 -8.13 -4.23
N TYR A 12 -4.43 -8.79 -4.31
CA TYR A 12 -5.31 -8.73 -5.48
C TYR A 12 -6.29 -7.54 -5.47
N GLY A 13 -6.16 -6.61 -4.52
CA GLY A 13 -6.91 -5.35 -4.51
C GLY A 13 -8.35 -5.43 -3.98
N ASP A 14 -8.77 -6.57 -3.41
CA ASP A 14 -10.07 -6.72 -2.75
C ASP A 14 -9.96 -6.27 -1.28
N TYR A 15 -9.92 -4.95 -1.09
CA TYR A 15 -9.72 -4.35 0.23
C TYR A 15 -10.91 -4.58 1.18
N GLU A 16 -12.13 -4.69 0.65
CA GLU A 16 -13.32 -4.98 1.47
C GLU A 16 -13.25 -6.40 2.03
N LEU A 17 -12.91 -7.38 1.20
CA LEU A 17 -12.71 -8.75 1.64
C LEU A 17 -11.52 -8.85 2.62
N ALA A 18 -10.43 -8.12 2.38
CA ALA A 18 -9.29 -8.07 3.29
C ALA A 18 -9.69 -7.53 4.67
N VAL A 19 -10.48 -6.45 4.73
CA VAL A 19 -11.02 -5.90 5.98
C VAL A 19 -11.97 -6.87 6.67
N ASN A 20 -12.81 -7.59 5.94
CA ASN A 20 -13.71 -8.60 6.51
C ASN A 20 -12.91 -9.74 7.18
N PHE A 21 -11.80 -10.16 6.57
CA PHE A 21 -10.89 -11.11 7.20
C PHE A 21 -10.24 -10.54 8.47
N ALA A 22 -9.79 -9.27 8.43
CA ALA A 22 -9.21 -8.59 9.59
C ALA A 22 -10.18 -8.54 10.78
N GLN A 23 -11.42 -8.10 10.54
CA GLN A 23 -12.46 -8.00 11.56
C GLN A 23 -12.79 -9.37 12.17
N LYS A 24 -12.96 -10.39 11.32
CA LYS A 24 -13.26 -11.74 11.78
C LYS A 24 -12.14 -12.34 12.63
N ARG A 25 -10.86 -12.05 12.31
CA ARG A 25 -9.73 -12.47 13.17
C ARG A 25 -9.81 -11.83 14.54
N HIS A 26 -10.05 -10.52 14.62
CA HIS A 26 -10.21 -9.82 15.90
C HIS A 26 -11.37 -10.38 16.74
N GLU A 27 -12.50 -10.72 16.11
CA GLU A 27 -13.67 -11.30 16.80
C GLU A 27 -13.38 -12.70 17.37
N THR A 28 -12.64 -13.53 16.65
CA THR A 28 -12.33 -14.91 17.07
C THR A 28 -11.25 -15.02 18.14
N GLY A 29 -10.54 -13.92 18.45
CA GLY A 29 -9.44 -13.91 19.41
C GLY A 29 -8.22 -14.74 18.99
N PHE A 30 -8.22 -15.31 17.78
CA PHE A 30 -7.11 -16.09 17.22
C PHE A 30 -6.14 -15.15 16.50
N ASP A 31 -5.65 -14.17 17.23
CA ASP A 31 -4.62 -13.26 16.77
C ASP A 31 -3.27 -13.92 17.09
N VAL A 32 -2.68 -14.57 16.09
CA VAL A 32 -1.31 -15.08 16.24
C VAL A 32 -0.41 -13.94 15.73
N PRO A 33 0.27 -13.19 16.61
CA PRO A 33 1.10 -12.07 16.17
C PRO A 33 2.31 -12.62 15.42
N PHE A 34 2.16 -12.83 14.13
CA PHE A 34 3.21 -13.24 13.21
C PHE A 34 4.08 -12.01 12.90
N TYR A 35 4.81 -11.53 13.91
CA TYR A 35 5.73 -10.37 13.80
C TYR A 35 5.11 -9.14 13.12
N GLY A 36 3.83 -8.83 13.41
CA GLY A 36 3.13 -7.69 12.81
C GLY A 36 2.79 -7.83 11.32
N MET A 37 2.98 -9.01 10.71
CA MET A 37 2.63 -9.25 9.30
C MET A 37 1.12 -9.11 9.06
N THR A 38 0.29 -9.74 9.88
CA THR A 38 -1.17 -9.64 9.76
C THR A 38 -1.66 -8.22 10.03
N ASP A 39 -1.14 -7.58 11.08
CA ASP A 39 -1.41 -6.16 11.39
C ASP A 39 -1.04 -5.23 10.22
N PHE A 40 0.03 -5.53 9.51
CA PHE A 40 0.52 -4.72 8.39
C PHE A 40 -0.46 -4.72 7.22
N PHE A 41 -0.91 -5.89 6.77
CA PHE A 41 -1.89 -6.00 5.69
C PHE A 41 -3.28 -5.52 6.11
N ASP A 42 -3.67 -5.71 7.37
CA ASP A 42 -4.91 -5.13 7.91
C ASP A 42 -4.86 -3.61 7.86
N CYS A 43 -3.74 -3.02 8.30
CA CYS A 43 -3.54 -1.59 8.28
C CYS A 43 -3.57 -1.03 6.86
N LEU A 44 -2.87 -1.67 5.92
CA LEU A 44 -2.90 -1.26 4.52
C LEU A 44 -4.32 -1.35 3.93
N SER A 45 -5.10 -2.35 4.32
CA SER A 45 -6.50 -2.49 3.91
C SER A 45 -7.37 -1.37 4.47
N PHE A 46 -7.21 -1.02 5.75
CA PHE A 46 -7.89 0.14 6.34
C PHE A 46 -7.49 1.44 5.64
N LEU A 47 -6.22 1.66 5.33
CA LEU A 47 -5.75 2.85 4.63
C LEU A 47 -6.30 2.93 3.20
N ALA A 48 -6.39 1.79 2.49
CA ALA A 48 -7.04 1.73 1.19
C ALA A 48 -8.54 2.07 1.26
N MET A 49 -9.26 1.53 2.25
CA MET A 49 -10.67 1.87 2.48
C MET A 49 -10.86 3.35 2.88
N ALA A 50 -9.94 3.92 3.65
CA ALA A 50 -9.94 5.34 3.99
C ALA A 50 -9.77 6.21 2.72
N HIS A 51 -8.87 5.85 1.82
CA HIS A 51 -8.71 6.52 0.54
C HIS A 51 -9.95 6.44 -0.35
N GLN A 52 -10.66 5.31 -0.36
CA GLN A 52 -11.85 5.12 -1.20
C GLN A 52 -13.10 5.80 -0.65
N SER A 53 -13.33 5.70 0.65
CA SER A 53 -14.59 6.13 1.28
C SER A 53 -14.51 7.49 1.97
N GLY A 54 -13.31 7.96 2.34
CA GLY A 54 -13.13 9.11 3.21
C GLY A 54 -13.62 8.91 4.66
N ASP A 55 -14.00 7.69 5.04
CA ASP A 55 -14.57 7.40 6.35
C ASP A 55 -13.48 7.38 7.44
N GLN A 56 -13.65 8.27 8.43
CA GLN A 56 -12.72 8.45 9.55
C GLN A 56 -12.52 7.17 10.38
N LYS A 57 -13.48 6.24 10.40
CA LYS A 57 -13.34 4.99 11.16
C LYS A 57 -12.15 4.14 10.68
N TRP A 58 -11.84 4.20 9.39
CA TRP A 58 -10.72 3.46 8.82
C TRP A 58 -9.39 4.08 9.22
N ILE A 59 -9.32 5.41 9.29
CA ILE A 59 -8.15 6.14 9.80
C ILE A 59 -7.91 5.78 11.27
N LEU A 60 -8.97 5.71 12.08
CA LEU A 60 -8.85 5.29 13.49
C LEU A 60 -8.36 3.84 13.62
N SER A 61 -8.88 2.94 12.78
CA SER A 61 -8.45 1.52 12.75
C SER A 61 -6.98 1.40 12.36
N ALA A 62 -6.56 2.12 11.31
CA ALA A 62 -5.17 2.16 10.86
C ALA A 62 -4.23 2.70 11.95
N LYS A 63 -4.62 3.76 12.68
CA LYS A 63 -3.81 4.29 13.80
C LYS A 63 -3.53 3.24 14.87
N LYS A 64 -4.50 2.38 15.18
CA LYS A 64 -4.33 1.28 16.13
C LYS A 64 -3.30 0.26 15.63
N SER A 65 -3.43 -0.18 14.37
CA SER A 65 -2.49 -1.13 13.77
C SER A 65 -1.07 -0.56 13.64
N ILE A 66 -0.93 0.73 13.30
CA ILE A 66 0.37 1.42 13.29
C ILE A 66 1.03 1.37 14.66
N SER A 67 0.27 1.58 15.75
CA SER A 67 0.82 1.49 17.11
C SER A 67 1.34 0.09 17.45
N ASN A 68 0.66 -0.96 16.99
CA ASN A 68 1.12 -2.34 17.18
C ASN A 68 2.42 -2.60 16.43
N ILE A 69 2.50 -2.15 15.18
CA ILE A 69 3.68 -2.35 14.34
C ILE A 69 4.86 -1.51 14.84
N ASP A 70 4.63 -0.31 15.39
CA ASP A 70 5.67 0.50 16.04
C ASP A 70 6.31 -0.23 17.22
N TYR A 71 5.51 -0.93 18.03
CA TYR A 71 6.02 -1.79 19.10
C TYR A 71 6.94 -2.89 18.54
N PHE A 72 6.52 -3.58 17.48
CA PHE A 72 7.36 -4.61 16.86
C PHE A 72 8.59 -4.04 16.16
N ALA A 73 8.51 -2.86 15.55
CA ALA A 73 9.65 -2.17 14.95
C ALA A 73 10.73 -1.81 15.96
N LYS A 74 10.35 -1.51 17.22
CA LYS A 74 11.31 -1.29 18.32
C LYS A 74 12.01 -2.58 18.76
N ILE A 75 11.35 -3.74 18.62
CA ILE A 75 11.87 -5.03 19.05
C ILE A 75 12.68 -5.72 17.95
N CYS A 76 12.20 -5.66 16.71
CA CYS A 76 12.79 -6.30 15.55
C CYS A 76 12.77 -5.35 14.33
N PRO A 77 13.64 -4.33 14.32
CA PRO A 77 13.66 -3.31 13.28
C PRO A 77 13.82 -3.89 11.87
N SER A 78 14.71 -4.87 11.68
CA SER A 78 14.95 -5.50 10.38
C SER A 78 13.68 -6.05 9.72
N ASN A 79 12.74 -6.54 10.53
CA ASN A 79 11.52 -7.18 10.02
C ASN A 79 10.34 -6.21 9.89
N CYS A 80 10.37 -5.08 10.60
CA CYS A 80 9.19 -4.22 10.79
C CYS A 80 9.39 -2.75 10.41
N GLU A 81 10.64 -2.27 10.27
CA GLU A 81 10.94 -0.87 9.94
C GLU A 81 10.27 -0.44 8.62
N HIS A 82 10.46 -1.22 7.55
CA HIS A 82 9.89 -0.92 6.23
C HIS A 82 8.35 -0.91 6.24
N LYS A 83 7.73 -1.81 7.00
CA LYS A 83 6.26 -1.86 7.20
C LYS A 83 5.77 -0.58 7.86
N LEU A 84 6.40 -0.19 8.98
CA LEU A 84 6.03 1.03 9.70
C LEU A 84 6.17 2.28 8.82
N LEU A 85 7.29 2.38 8.08
CA LEU A 85 7.55 3.49 7.17
C LEU A 85 6.47 3.58 6.08
N LEU A 86 6.10 2.45 5.47
CA LEU A 86 5.08 2.44 4.42
C LEU A 86 3.71 2.87 4.97
N LEU A 87 3.30 2.35 6.13
CA LEU A 87 2.02 2.73 6.74
C LEU A 87 1.98 4.21 7.14
N GLN A 88 3.11 4.76 7.60
CA GLN A 88 3.22 6.18 7.88
C GLN A 88 3.19 7.02 6.59
N ALA A 89 3.76 6.53 5.47
CA ALA A 89 3.68 7.20 4.18
C ALA A 89 2.24 7.32 3.69
N GLU A 90 1.48 6.23 3.76
CA GLU A 90 0.05 6.18 3.42
C GLU A 90 -0.78 7.10 4.32
N MET A 91 -0.56 7.08 5.64
CA MET A 91 -1.25 7.99 6.56
C MET A 91 -0.99 9.46 6.22
N LYS A 92 0.27 9.81 5.92
CA LYS A 92 0.66 11.16 5.50
C LYS A 92 0.04 11.53 4.15
N SER A 93 -0.06 10.58 3.22
CA SER A 93 -0.79 10.77 1.96
C SER A 93 -2.27 11.07 2.19
N ILE A 94 -2.94 10.40 3.12
CA ILE A 94 -4.35 10.67 3.47
C ILE A 94 -4.51 12.06 4.09
N MET A 95 -3.54 12.50 4.88
CA MET A 95 -3.52 13.83 5.52
C MET A 95 -3.19 14.97 4.55
N GLY A 96 -2.80 14.67 3.31
CA GLY A 96 -2.37 15.68 2.33
C GLY A 96 -0.95 16.20 2.55
N GLU A 97 -0.15 15.52 3.37
CA GLU A 97 1.22 15.92 3.69
C GLU A 97 2.19 15.33 2.65
N VAL A 98 2.18 15.91 1.44
CA VAL A 98 2.80 15.36 0.23
C VAL A 98 4.31 15.11 0.38
N GLU A 99 5.07 16.08 0.89
CA GLU A 99 6.53 15.96 1.01
C GLU A 99 6.94 14.87 2.00
N GLU A 100 6.27 14.82 3.16
CA GLU A 100 6.52 13.80 4.19
C GLU A 100 6.12 12.41 3.71
N ALA A 101 4.99 12.29 3.01
CA ALA A 101 4.55 11.04 2.40
C ALA A 101 5.58 10.53 1.38
N SER A 102 6.02 11.39 0.46
CA SER A 102 7.02 11.04 -0.56
C SER A 102 8.32 10.55 0.07
N SER A 103 8.84 11.27 1.08
CA SER A 103 10.07 10.87 1.77
C SER A 103 9.93 9.51 2.46
N LYS A 104 8.78 9.26 3.09
CA LYS A 104 8.54 7.97 3.77
C LYS A 104 8.37 6.80 2.82
N TYR A 105 7.81 6.99 1.62
CA TYR A 105 7.76 5.93 0.60
C TYR A 105 9.18 5.49 0.21
N GLU A 106 10.08 6.44 -0.08
CA GLU A 106 11.47 6.12 -0.43
C GLU A 106 12.20 5.38 0.70
N LEU A 107 12.01 5.84 1.94
CA LEU A 107 12.57 5.17 3.12
C LEU A 107 12.02 3.74 3.28
N ALA A 108 10.72 3.53 3.04
CA ALA A 108 10.10 2.22 3.12
C ALA A 108 10.66 1.26 2.06
N ILE A 109 10.79 1.74 0.82
CA ILE A 109 11.36 0.97 -0.31
C ILE A 109 12.81 0.57 0.00
N SER A 110 13.64 1.53 0.41
CA SER A 110 15.04 1.28 0.75
C SER A 110 15.19 0.33 1.95
N ALA A 111 14.36 0.47 2.98
CA ALA A 111 14.37 -0.43 4.13
C ALA A 111 13.93 -1.86 3.76
N ALA A 112 12.94 -2.02 2.87
CA ALA A 112 12.51 -3.33 2.40
C ALA A 112 13.60 -4.01 1.56
N GLU A 113 14.27 -3.24 0.69
CA GLU A 113 15.41 -3.70 -0.11
C GLU A 113 16.57 -4.16 0.77
N ARG A 114 17.02 -3.33 1.71
CA ARG A 114 18.13 -3.65 2.63
C ARG A 114 17.90 -4.92 3.44
N ASN A 115 16.66 -5.24 3.74
CA ASN A 115 16.28 -6.42 4.52
C ASN A 115 15.72 -7.56 3.64
N GLU A 116 15.86 -7.47 2.31
CA GLU A 116 15.51 -8.51 1.33
C GLU A 116 14.03 -8.92 1.30
N PHE A 117 13.12 -8.04 1.72
CA PHE A 117 11.67 -8.26 1.66
C PHE A 117 11.11 -7.91 0.27
N ILE A 118 11.46 -8.71 -0.73
CA ILE A 118 11.19 -8.42 -2.16
C ILE A 118 9.73 -8.10 -2.48
N HIS A 119 8.78 -8.85 -1.91
CA HIS A 119 7.36 -8.67 -2.16
C HIS A 119 6.80 -7.43 -1.45
N GLU A 120 7.34 -7.07 -0.29
CA GLU A 120 6.95 -5.85 0.42
C GLU A 120 7.61 -4.61 -0.21
N GLN A 121 8.82 -4.74 -0.76
CA GLN A 121 9.45 -3.73 -1.60
C GLN A 121 8.61 -3.47 -2.86
N ALA A 122 8.07 -4.52 -3.47
CA ALA A 122 7.17 -4.41 -4.63
C ALA A 122 5.88 -3.66 -4.26
N ILE A 123 5.25 -4.02 -3.13
CA ILE A 123 4.07 -3.33 -2.59
C ILE A 123 4.39 -1.85 -2.31
N ALA A 124 5.52 -1.55 -1.67
CA ALA A 124 5.91 -0.17 -1.36
C ALA A 124 6.08 0.67 -2.64
N ASN A 125 6.68 0.10 -3.69
CA ASN A 125 6.76 0.74 -5.00
C ASN A 125 5.37 0.93 -5.65
N GLU A 126 4.50 -0.08 -5.63
CA GLU A 126 3.13 0.06 -6.15
C GLU A 126 2.40 1.19 -5.44
N ARG A 127 2.48 1.27 -4.11
CA ARG A 127 1.87 2.35 -3.31
C ARG A 127 2.48 3.72 -3.58
N ALA A 128 3.79 3.82 -3.73
CA ALA A 128 4.48 5.04 -4.13
C ALA A 128 4.03 5.52 -5.52
N ALA A 129 3.87 4.60 -6.47
CA ALA A 129 3.40 4.91 -7.81
C ALA A 129 1.97 5.48 -7.81
N GLU A 130 1.08 4.85 -7.06
CA GLU A 130 -0.30 5.29 -6.86
C GLU A 130 -0.37 6.67 -6.20
N PHE A 131 0.49 6.92 -5.21
CA PHE A 131 0.63 8.22 -4.58
C PHE A 131 1.11 9.29 -5.57
N SER A 132 2.18 9.04 -6.32
CA SER A 132 2.71 9.98 -7.31
C SER A 132 1.68 10.30 -8.38
N LEU A 133 0.94 9.29 -8.86
CA LEU A 133 -0.11 9.48 -9.86
C LEU A 133 -1.24 10.39 -9.34
N ARG A 134 -1.72 10.15 -8.10
CA ARG A 134 -2.74 11.01 -7.48
C ARG A 134 -2.30 12.46 -7.28
N ASN A 135 -0.99 12.69 -7.15
CA ASN A 135 -0.41 14.03 -7.01
C ASN A 135 0.09 14.62 -8.34
N GLY A 136 -0.22 13.99 -9.48
CA GLY A 136 0.11 14.50 -10.82
C GLY A 136 1.55 14.25 -11.28
N ASP A 137 2.38 13.54 -10.51
CA ASP A 137 3.75 13.20 -10.90
C ASP A 137 3.78 11.86 -11.67
N SER A 138 3.38 11.93 -12.94
CA SER A 138 3.34 10.76 -13.83
C SER A 138 4.72 10.12 -14.07
N SER A 139 5.80 10.89 -13.96
CA SER A 139 7.16 10.40 -14.17
C SER A 139 7.59 9.49 -13.02
N ARG A 140 7.43 9.94 -11.76
CA ARG A 140 7.68 9.09 -10.58
C ARG A 140 6.72 7.91 -10.53
N ALA A 141 5.46 8.10 -10.91
CA ALA A 141 4.50 7.01 -10.98
C ALA A 141 4.99 5.90 -11.93
N ALA A 142 5.42 6.27 -13.15
CA ALA A 142 5.93 5.30 -14.13
C ALA A 142 7.18 4.56 -13.63
N HIS A 143 8.10 5.27 -12.98
CA HIS A 143 9.29 4.68 -12.39
C HIS A 143 8.94 3.59 -11.36
N HIS A 144 8.15 3.95 -10.34
CA HIS A 144 7.79 3.00 -9.28
C HIS A 144 6.91 1.85 -9.77
N TYR A 145 6.03 2.06 -10.75
CA TYR A 145 5.29 0.94 -11.35
C TYR A 145 6.23 -0.06 -12.05
N GLY A 146 7.25 0.42 -12.75
CA GLY A 146 8.27 -0.44 -13.37
C GLY A 146 9.03 -1.27 -12.34
N GLU A 147 9.44 -0.64 -11.23
CA GLU A 147 10.10 -1.33 -10.12
C GLU A 147 9.18 -2.37 -9.47
N ALA A 148 7.92 -2.01 -9.16
CA ALA A 148 6.94 -2.92 -8.59
C ALA A 148 6.72 -4.15 -9.50
N GLN A 149 6.56 -3.93 -10.80
CA GLN A 149 6.43 -5.01 -11.79
C GLN A 149 7.65 -5.94 -11.76
N SER A 150 8.85 -5.39 -11.85
CA SER A 150 10.10 -6.16 -11.85
C SER A 150 10.25 -7.02 -10.59
N LEU A 151 9.94 -6.43 -9.43
CA LEU A 151 10.02 -7.12 -8.13
C LEU A 151 8.95 -8.22 -8.00
N PHE A 152 7.71 -7.98 -8.42
CA PHE A 152 6.67 -9.01 -8.44
C PHE A 152 6.99 -10.16 -9.40
N LEU A 153 7.58 -9.87 -10.57
CA LEU A 153 8.07 -10.90 -11.49
C LEU A 153 9.18 -11.74 -10.84
N ARG A 154 10.17 -11.10 -10.22
CA ARG A 154 11.26 -11.78 -9.51
C ARG A 154 10.77 -12.62 -8.33
N TRP A 155 9.71 -12.17 -7.65
CA TRP A 155 9.06 -12.94 -6.58
C TRP A 155 8.22 -14.11 -7.11
N GLY A 156 7.86 -14.10 -8.40
CA GLY A 156 7.08 -15.17 -9.05
C GLY A 156 5.56 -14.93 -9.09
N ALA A 157 5.10 -13.71 -8.83
CA ALA A 157 3.67 -13.37 -8.78
C ALA A 157 3.12 -12.87 -10.12
N GLN A 158 3.12 -13.73 -11.15
CA GLN A 158 2.68 -13.34 -12.50
C GLN A 158 1.26 -12.76 -12.53
N ARG A 159 0.30 -13.39 -11.82
CA ARG A 159 -1.08 -12.88 -11.76
C ARG A 159 -1.16 -11.45 -11.23
N LYS A 160 -0.38 -11.13 -10.19
CA LYS A 160 -0.31 -9.78 -9.62
C LYS A 160 0.28 -8.78 -10.62
N VAL A 161 1.24 -9.21 -11.43
CA VAL A 161 1.81 -8.37 -12.51
C VAL A 161 0.74 -8.06 -13.56
N ASP A 162 -0.04 -9.05 -13.98
CA ASP A 162 -1.11 -8.86 -14.96
C ASP A 162 -2.19 -7.89 -14.42
N ASP A 163 -2.58 -8.05 -13.16
CA ASP A 163 -3.53 -7.17 -12.47
C ASP A 163 -2.98 -5.74 -12.35
N LEU A 164 -1.69 -5.59 -12.02
CA LEU A 164 -1.01 -4.30 -11.92
C LEU A 164 -1.01 -3.57 -13.27
N LEU A 165 -0.64 -4.26 -14.35
CA LEU A 165 -0.64 -3.70 -15.70
C LEU A 165 -2.04 -3.26 -16.15
N MET A 166 -3.06 -4.06 -15.84
CA MET A 166 -4.44 -3.69 -16.12
C MET A 166 -4.85 -2.42 -15.36
N SER A 167 -4.54 -2.34 -14.07
CA SER A 167 -4.79 -1.15 -13.23
C SER A 167 -4.11 0.10 -13.80
N ILE A 168 -2.83 -0.01 -14.17
CA ILE A 168 -2.05 1.08 -14.77
C ILE A 168 -2.71 1.58 -16.06
N ALA A 169 -3.09 0.67 -16.97
CA ALA A 169 -3.70 1.03 -18.25
C ALA A 169 -5.02 1.78 -18.07
N LEU A 170 -5.86 1.35 -17.12
CA LEU A 170 -7.12 2.03 -16.78
C LEU A 170 -6.88 3.43 -16.22
N LYS A 171 -5.94 3.57 -15.29
CA LYS A 171 -5.68 4.84 -14.60
C LYS A 171 -5.02 5.89 -15.49
N TRP A 172 -4.00 5.53 -16.26
CA TRP A 172 -3.40 6.46 -17.22
C TRP A 172 -4.32 6.79 -18.39
N GLY A 173 -5.16 5.86 -18.82
CA GLY A 173 -6.20 6.14 -19.81
C GLY A 173 -7.21 7.18 -19.31
N ALA A 174 -7.60 7.11 -18.04
CA ALA A 174 -8.47 8.10 -17.42
C ALA A 174 -7.76 9.46 -17.25
N GLN A 175 -6.52 9.48 -16.76
CA GLN A 175 -5.75 10.71 -16.56
C GLN A 175 -5.56 11.50 -17.87
N ARG A 176 -5.15 10.82 -18.96
CA ARG A 176 -4.99 11.48 -20.27
C ARG A 176 -6.27 12.14 -20.76
N LYS A 177 -7.43 11.49 -20.59
CA LYS A 177 -8.72 12.08 -20.96
C LYS A 177 -9.03 13.34 -20.15
N VAL A 178 -8.66 13.39 -18.88
CA VAL A 178 -8.83 14.58 -18.02
C VAL A 178 -7.89 15.68 -18.48
N ASP A 179 -6.62 15.37 -18.73
CA ASP A 179 -5.62 16.35 -19.20
C ASP A 179 -6.04 16.95 -20.56
N ASP A 180 -6.49 16.11 -21.50
CA ASP A 180 -7.01 16.53 -22.82
C ASP A 180 -8.25 17.45 -22.66
N LEU A 181 -9.16 17.12 -21.75
CA LEU A 181 -10.35 17.93 -21.45
C LEU A 181 -9.94 19.30 -20.88
N LEU A 182 -9.02 19.33 -19.91
CA LEU A 182 -8.53 20.57 -19.30
C LEU A 182 -7.84 21.47 -20.34
N MET A 183 -7.05 20.89 -21.24
CA MET A 183 -6.42 21.62 -22.35
C MET A 183 -7.45 22.19 -23.34
N SER A 184 -8.57 21.48 -23.57
CA SER A 184 -9.64 21.96 -24.47
C SER A 184 -10.48 23.10 -23.91
N ILE A 185 -10.55 23.24 -22.58
CA ILE A 185 -11.29 24.31 -21.88
C ILE A 185 -10.39 25.54 -21.66
N ALA A 186 -9.08 25.38 -21.72
CA ALA A 186 -8.10 26.47 -21.57
C ALA A 186 -7.88 27.31 -22.86
N LEU A 187 -8.62 27.01 -23.94
CA LEU A 187 -8.63 27.73 -25.23
C LEU A 187 -9.95 28.50 -25.43
#